data_AF-A0A8R1I599-F1
#
_entry.id   AF-A0A8R1I599-F1
#
_cell.length_a   1.000
_cell.length_b   1.000
_cell.length_c   1.000
_cell.angle_alpha   90.00
_cell.angle_beta   90.00
_cell.angle_gamma   90.00
#
_symmetry.space_group_name_H-M   'P 1'
#
loop_
_entity.id
_entity.type
_entity.pdbx_description
1 polymer ?
#
loop_
_entity_poly.entity_id
_entity_poly.type
_entity_poly.pdbx_seq_one_letter_code
_entity_poly.pdbx_strand_id
1 'polypeptide(L)'
;MTKIKLKVYLTPNQQFAIARGREQGRTLRQLAEQFNFYRSTIRTFLKRWRAQNRQPAETSYAHREATLGPVPSEVLDQVSPRGSPVASGRTIRQRLNDAGLFGRRLVKKPYICDRNRAARVAWARAQLDSNSHGLGPLHRIRGNMDRFVYEQILQNVMLPFARASLWVRYSFQQDNDPKHTFNHIKVSGMSQTIGSPPTV
;
A
#
# COMPACT_ATOMS: atom_id res chain seq x y z
N MET A 1 -32.96 38.32 29.41
CA MET A 1 -31.80 38.83 28.66
C MET A 1 -31.63 38.01 27.38
N THR A 2 -31.68 38.66 26.21
CA THR A 2 -31.56 38.00 24.90
C THR A 2 -30.10 37.70 24.58
N LYS A 3 -29.78 36.43 24.29
CA LYS A 3 -28.42 36.03 23.90
C LYS A 3 -28.10 36.64 22.53
N ILE A 4 -26.91 37.21 22.38
CA ILE A 4 -26.52 37.94 21.17
C ILE A 4 -26.00 36.95 20.12
N LYS A 5 -26.74 36.78 19.01
CA LYS A 5 -26.38 35.88 17.90
C LYS A 5 -25.92 36.69 16.70
N LEU A 6 -24.90 37.53 16.87
CA LEU A 6 -24.41 38.34 15.76
C LEU A 6 -22.91 38.22 15.60
N LYS A 7 -22.47 38.57 14.39
CA LYS A 7 -21.11 38.75 13.85
C LYS A 7 -20.28 39.79 14.66
N VAL A 8 -20.40 39.80 15.99
CA VAL A 8 -19.64 40.66 16.89
C VAL A 8 -18.32 39.97 17.18
N TYR A 9 -17.22 40.59 16.80
CA TYR A 9 -15.88 40.13 17.13
C TYR A 9 -15.74 40.09 18.66
N LEU A 10 -15.38 38.94 19.24
CA LEU A 10 -15.03 38.87 20.66
C LEU A 10 -13.91 39.88 20.91
N THR A 11 -14.04 40.70 21.94
CA THR A 11 -12.95 41.63 22.28
C THR A 11 -11.71 40.84 22.71
N PRO A 12 -10.48 41.37 22.52
CA PRO A 12 -9.26 40.66 22.93
C PRO A 12 -9.32 40.15 24.37
N ASN A 13 -9.83 40.96 25.30
CA ASN A 13 -10.00 40.57 26.71
C ASN A 13 -10.95 39.39 26.89
N GLN A 14 -12.06 39.34 26.15
CA GLN A 14 -12.98 38.19 26.16
C GLN A 14 -12.32 36.94 25.57
N GLN A 15 -11.51 37.08 24.53
CA GLN A 15 -10.78 35.96 23.91
C GLN A 15 -9.80 35.32 24.90
N PHE A 16 -8.97 36.13 25.56
CA PHE A 16 -8.01 35.64 26.57
C PHE A 16 -8.72 35.01 27.77
N ALA A 17 -9.80 35.62 28.28
CA ALA A 17 -10.54 35.09 29.41
C ALA A 17 -11.22 33.75 29.10
N ILE A 18 -11.74 33.58 27.88
CA ILE A 18 -12.35 32.32 27.40
C ILE A 18 -11.28 31.23 27.20
N ALA A 19 -10.12 31.58 26.64
CA ALA A 19 -9.01 30.65 26.48
C ALA A 19 -8.49 30.14 27.84
N ARG A 20 -8.20 31.07 28.77
CA ARG A 20 -7.74 30.74 30.13
C ARG A 20 -8.78 29.94 30.92
N GLY A 21 -10.05 30.30 30.81
CA GLY A 21 -11.14 29.55 31.44
C GLY A 21 -11.21 28.10 30.94
N ARG A 22 -10.84 27.84 29.68
CA ARG A 22 -10.79 26.48 29.13
C ARG A 22 -9.60 25.68 29.65
N GLU A 23 -8.45 26.31 29.85
CA GLU A 23 -7.28 25.70 30.51
C GLU A 23 -7.59 25.34 31.97
N GLN A 24 -8.36 26.18 32.66
CA GLN A 24 -8.89 25.93 34.01
C GLN A 24 -10.04 24.91 34.06
N GLY A 25 -10.31 24.20 32.96
CA GLY A 25 -11.31 23.12 32.91
C GLY A 25 -12.77 23.58 32.82
N ARG A 26 -13.08 24.87 32.69
CA ARG A 26 -14.48 25.34 32.57
C ARG A 26 -15.13 24.78 31.31
N THR A 27 -16.41 24.45 31.44
CA THR A 27 -17.22 23.92 30.34
C THR A 27 -17.66 25.03 29.39
N LEU A 28 -17.93 24.68 28.13
CA LEU A 28 -18.44 25.62 27.13
C LEU A 28 -19.77 26.27 27.54
N ARG A 29 -20.55 25.60 28.40
CA ARG A 29 -21.82 26.10 28.92
C ARG A 29 -21.58 27.21 29.95
N GLN A 30 -20.70 26.97 30.92
CA GLN A 30 -20.35 27.96 31.95
C GLN A 30 -19.75 29.23 31.33
N LEU A 31 -18.88 29.08 30.33
CA LEU A 31 -18.30 30.24 29.63
C LEU A 31 -19.36 31.00 28.81
N ALA A 32 -20.32 30.28 28.20
CA ALA A 32 -21.41 30.89 27.45
C ALA A 32 -22.36 31.70 28.34
N GLU A 33 -22.65 31.19 29.53
CA GLU A 33 -23.46 31.86 30.53
C GLU A 33 -22.73 33.08 31.11
N GLN A 34 -21.44 32.94 31.45
CA GLN A 34 -20.61 34.01 32.02
C GLN A 34 -20.48 35.23 31.10
N PHE A 35 -20.26 35.01 29.79
CA PHE A 35 -20.05 36.09 28.83
C PHE A 35 -21.30 36.41 27.99
N ASN A 36 -22.46 35.81 28.31
CA ASN A 36 -23.73 35.94 27.59
C ASN A 36 -23.63 35.68 26.06
N PHE A 37 -22.84 34.68 25.66
CA PHE A 37 -22.68 34.26 24.27
C PHE A 37 -23.35 32.93 23.99
N TYR A 38 -23.63 32.64 22.72
CA TYR A 38 -24.04 31.30 22.33
C TYR A 38 -22.86 30.32 22.47
N ARG A 39 -23.15 29.09 22.92
CA ARG A 39 -22.16 28.00 23.03
C ARG A 39 -21.44 27.73 21.70
N SER A 40 -22.13 27.90 20.57
CA SER A 40 -21.56 27.75 19.23
C SER A 40 -20.49 28.78 18.91
N THR A 41 -20.63 30.01 19.39
CA THR A 41 -19.65 31.09 19.22
C THR A 41 -18.35 30.74 19.94
N ILE A 42 -18.44 30.32 21.21
CA ILE A 42 -17.28 29.88 21.99
C ILE A 42 -16.63 28.63 21.38
N ARG A 43 -17.43 27.67 20.92
CA ARG A 43 -16.92 26.46 20.23
C ARG A 43 -16.12 26.81 18.99
N THR A 44 -16.62 27.74 18.18
CA THR A 44 -15.99 28.14 16.91
C THR A 44 -14.73 28.97 17.16
N PHE A 45 -14.75 29.87 18.13
CA PHE A 45 -13.57 30.61 18.59
C PHE A 45 -12.47 29.66 19.07
N LEU A 46 -12.75 28.75 20.02
CA LEU A 46 -11.74 27.85 20.57
C LEU A 46 -11.14 26.90 19.52
N LYS A 47 -11.91 26.50 18.51
CA LYS A 47 -11.39 25.72 17.38
C LYS A 47 -10.32 26.50 16.61
N ARG A 48 -10.55 27.80 16.36
CA ARG A 48 -9.59 28.69 15.67
C ARG A 48 -8.41 29.04 16.57
N TRP A 49 -8.67 29.37 17.83
CA TRP A 49 -7.65 29.69 18.84
C TRP A 49 -6.61 28.58 19.00
N ARG A 50 -7.05 27.31 19.05
CA ARG A 50 -6.14 26.15 19.10
C ARG A 50 -5.37 25.93 17.80
N ALA A 51 -5.93 26.31 16.66
CA ALA A 51 -5.23 26.19 15.38
C ALA A 51 -4.13 27.25 15.24
N GLN A 52 -4.37 28.47 15.74
CA GLN A 52 -3.40 29.56 15.75
C GLN A 52 -2.33 29.38 16.84
N ASN A 53 -2.74 28.98 18.05
CA ASN A 53 -1.85 28.77 19.20
C ASN A 53 -1.49 27.29 19.38
N ARG A 54 -1.46 26.54 18.29
CA ARG A 54 -1.01 25.15 18.32
C ARG A 54 0.46 25.16 18.70
N GLN A 55 0.79 24.76 19.93
CA GLN A 55 2.12 24.24 20.19
C GLN A 55 2.32 23.09 19.20
N PRO A 56 3.42 23.04 18.42
CA PRO A 56 3.74 21.88 17.61
C PRO A 56 3.57 20.66 18.51
N ALA A 57 2.72 19.72 18.11
CA ALA A 57 2.70 18.45 18.82
C ALA A 57 4.15 17.95 18.76
N GLU A 58 4.78 17.80 19.91
CA GLU A 58 6.02 17.06 19.99
C GLU A 58 5.67 15.63 19.55
N THR A 59 5.69 15.37 18.24
CA THR A 59 6.23 14.10 17.79
C THR A 59 7.61 14.06 18.42
N SER A 60 7.68 13.40 19.57
CA SER A 60 8.88 13.25 20.36
C SER A 60 10.02 12.97 19.40
N TYR A 61 11.10 13.72 19.54
CA TYR A 61 12.33 13.49 18.78
C TYR A 61 12.68 12.00 18.75
N ALA A 62 12.44 11.29 19.87
CA ALA A 62 12.60 9.86 20.00
C ALA A 62 11.70 9.04 19.05
N HIS A 63 10.46 9.45 18.79
CA HIS A 63 9.57 8.75 17.86
C HIS A 63 10.03 8.91 16.40
N ARG A 64 10.56 10.09 16.03
CA ARG A 64 11.12 10.34 14.69
C ARG A 64 12.44 9.58 14.47
N GLU A 65 13.33 9.58 15.47
CA GLU A 65 14.55 8.77 15.45
C GLU A 65 14.24 7.26 15.45
N ALA A 66 13.26 6.78 16.22
CA ALA A 66 12.90 5.36 16.23
C ALA A 66 12.35 4.84 14.90
N THR A 67 11.75 5.71 14.08
CA THR A 67 11.23 5.34 12.75
C THR A 67 12.35 5.24 11.71
N LEU A 68 13.40 6.04 11.87
CA LEU A 68 14.58 6.06 11.01
C LEU A 68 15.63 5.16 11.64
N GLY A 69 15.67 3.89 11.24
CA GLY A 69 16.60 2.89 11.76
C GLY A 69 18.06 3.39 11.94
N PRO A 70 18.86 2.69 12.76
CA PRO A 70 20.19 3.13 13.14
C PRO A 70 21.09 3.34 11.90
N VAL A 71 21.91 4.39 11.94
CA VAL A 71 22.99 4.59 10.96
C VAL A 71 23.98 3.42 11.10
N PRO A 72 24.40 2.76 10.02
CA PRO A 72 25.38 1.67 10.09
C PRO A 72 26.68 2.12 10.79
N SER A 73 27.26 1.26 11.64
CA SER A 73 28.49 1.56 12.40
C SER A 73 29.67 1.89 11.50
N GLU A 74 29.75 1.25 10.34
CA GLU A 74 30.78 1.49 9.31
C GLU A 74 30.79 2.95 8.83
N VAL A 75 29.62 3.57 8.73
CA VAL A 75 29.49 4.99 8.33
C VAL A 75 29.92 5.91 9.48
N LEU A 76 29.66 5.52 10.72
CA LEU A 76 30.07 6.29 11.90
C LEU A 76 31.60 6.30 12.06
N ASP A 77 32.24 5.15 11.87
CA ASP A 77 33.70 5.00 11.99
C ASP A 77 34.46 5.83 10.94
N GLN A 78 33.90 6.00 9.74
CA GLN A 78 34.47 6.83 8.68
C GLN A 78 34.27 8.33 8.89
N VAL A 79 33.13 8.74 9.47
CA VAL A 79 32.75 10.16 9.63
C VAL A 79 33.31 10.77 10.92
N SER A 80 33.63 9.97 11.92
CA SER A 80 34.23 10.43 13.19
C SER A 80 35.32 9.46 13.66
N PRO A 81 36.53 9.49 13.05
CA PRO A 81 37.66 8.71 13.52
C PRO A 81 38.04 9.07 14.96
N ARG A 82 38.66 8.13 15.69
CA ARG A 82 38.97 8.24 17.12
C ARG A 82 39.60 9.61 17.45
N GLY A 83 38.97 10.36 18.35
CA GLY A 83 39.42 11.70 18.78
C GLY A 83 38.69 12.88 18.14
N SER A 84 37.78 12.64 17.18
CA SER A 84 36.93 13.70 16.59
C SER A 84 35.58 13.85 17.32
N PRO A 85 34.92 15.02 17.26
CA PRO A 85 33.55 15.18 17.78
C PRO A 85 32.60 14.22 17.06
N VAL A 86 31.88 13.38 17.81
CA VAL A 86 30.94 12.40 17.26
C VAL A 86 29.80 13.13 16.54
N ALA A 87 29.73 12.99 15.21
CA ALA A 87 28.61 13.54 14.45
C ALA A 87 27.31 12.83 14.83
N SER A 88 26.23 13.60 15.07
CA SER A 88 24.92 13.00 15.36
C SER A 88 24.43 12.17 14.17
N GLY A 89 23.74 11.05 14.45
CA GLY A 89 23.11 10.23 13.39
C GLY A 89 22.15 11.04 12.50
N ARG A 90 21.52 12.08 13.04
CA ARG A 90 20.71 13.05 12.27
C ARG A 90 21.55 13.80 11.23
N THR A 91 22.71 14.33 11.61
CA THR A 91 23.61 15.04 10.70
C THR A 91 24.08 14.13 9.57
N ILE A 92 24.37 12.87 9.88
CA ILE A 92 24.78 11.87 8.90
C ILE A 92 23.65 11.57 7.91
N ARG A 93 22.44 11.27 8.41
CA ARG A 93 21.28 11.01 7.54
C ARG A 93 20.92 12.21 6.67
N GLN A 94 21.01 13.43 7.20
CA GLN A 94 20.75 14.64 6.43
C GLN A 94 21.72 14.76 5.25
N ARG A 95 23.03 14.65 5.51
CA ARG A 95 24.05 14.71 4.47
C ARG A 95 23.91 13.60 3.43
N LEU A 96 23.55 12.38 3.84
CA LEU A 96 23.28 11.28 2.92
C LEU A 96 22.07 11.59 2.01
N ASN A 97 20.99 12.11 2.56
CA ASN A 97 19.83 12.51 1.77
C ASN A 97 20.13 13.68 0.83
N ASP A 98 20.91 14.68 1.27
CA ASP A 98 21.34 15.82 0.45
C ASP A 98 22.21 15.34 -0.73
N ALA A 99 22.99 14.27 -0.53
CA ALA A 99 23.74 13.59 -1.58
C ALA A 99 22.90 12.61 -2.44
N GLY A 100 21.59 12.53 -2.21
CA GLY A 100 20.67 11.65 -2.95
C GLY A 100 20.72 10.17 -2.54
N LEU A 101 21.38 9.84 -1.44
CA LEU A 101 21.51 8.48 -0.91
C LEU A 101 20.38 8.18 0.09
N PHE A 102 19.31 7.59 -0.42
CA PHE A 102 18.12 7.25 0.37
C PHE A 102 18.20 5.83 0.92
N GLY A 103 17.95 5.68 2.23
CA GLY A 103 17.71 4.37 2.82
C GLY A 103 16.43 3.74 2.24
N ARG A 104 16.57 2.64 1.48
CA ARG A 104 15.44 1.86 0.95
C ARG A 104 15.53 0.42 1.45
N ARG A 105 14.38 -0.17 1.78
CA ARG A 105 14.30 -1.60 2.11
C ARG A 105 14.19 -2.41 0.83
N LEU A 106 15.18 -3.28 0.57
CA LEU A 106 15.11 -4.24 -0.52
C LEU A 106 13.93 -5.22 -0.29
N VAL A 107 13.12 -5.44 -1.33
CA VAL A 107 12.06 -6.45 -1.32
C VAL A 107 12.70 -7.83 -1.51
N LYS A 108 12.35 -8.81 -0.67
CA LYS A 108 12.80 -10.20 -0.83
C LYS A 108 12.29 -10.73 -2.17
N LYS A 109 13.19 -10.97 -3.12
CA LYS A 109 12.88 -11.60 -4.40
C LYS A 109 13.37 -13.05 -4.36
N PRO A 110 12.59 -14.03 -4.86
CA PRO A 110 13.10 -15.38 -5.02
C PRO A 110 14.33 -15.34 -5.95
N TYR A 111 15.33 -16.16 -5.65
CA TYR A 111 16.51 -16.26 -6.50
C TYR A 111 16.13 -16.92 -7.83
N ILE A 112 16.46 -16.25 -8.95
CA ILE A 112 16.20 -16.75 -10.30
C ILE A 112 17.56 -16.82 -11.00
N CYS A 113 17.97 -18.01 -11.42
CA CYS A 113 19.21 -18.18 -12.18
C CYS A 113 19.10 -17.51 -13.56
N ASP A 114 20.24 -17.20 -14.17
CA ASP A 114 20.27 -16.46 -15.45
C ASP A 114 19.57 -17.20 -16.59
N ARG A 115 19.65 -18.53 -16.60
CA ARG A 115 18.89 -19.38 -17.52
C ARG A 115 17.39 -19.12 -17.41
N ASN A 116 16.85 -19.14 -16.19
CA ASN A 116 15.41 -18.91 -15.97
C ASN A 116 15.02 -17.46 -16.24
N ARG A 117 15.92 -16.49 -15.98
CA ARG A 117 15.69 -15.09 -16.33
C ARG A 117 15.55 -14.91 -17.84
N ALA A 118 16.47 -15.50 -18.62
CA ALA A 118 16.42 -15.46 -20.08
C ALA A 118 15.13 -16.11 -20.61
N ALA A 119 14.77 -17.29 -20.10
CA ALA A 119 13.53 -17.98 -20.47
C ALA A 119 12.28 -17.12 -20.19
N ARG A 120 12.22 -16.46 -19.02
CA ARG A 120 11.10 -15.57 -18.67
C ARG A 120 11.02 -14.34 -19.57
N VAL A 121 12.16 -13.74 -19.95
CA VAL A 121 12.19 -12.58 -20.85
C VAL A 121 11.77 -12.98 -22.26
N ALA A 122 12.27 -14.10 -22.78
CA ALA A 122 11.88 -14.62 -24.09
C ALA A 122 10.38 -14.92 -24.15
N TRP A 123 9.86 -15.60 -23.13
CA TRP A 123 8.43 -15.91 -23.02
C TRP A 123 7.57 -14.64 -22.97
N ALA A 124 7.94 -13.65 -22.14
CA ALA A 124 7.20 -12.40 -22.04
C ALA A 124 7.16 -11.64 -23.37
N ARG A 125 8.29 -11.58 -24.10
CA ARG A 125 8.36 -10.96 -25.42
C ARG A 125 7.45 -11.66 -26.45
N ALA A 126 7.36 -12.98 -26.40
CA ALA A 126 6.48 -13.74 -27.29
C ALA A 126 4.98 -13.53 -26.99
N GLN A 127 4.64 -13.16 -25.75
CA GLN A 127 3.24 -13.01 -25.29
C GLN A 127 2.75 -11.54 -25.32
N LEU A 128 3.56 -10.58 -25.77
CA LEU A 128 3.22 -9.14 -25.73
C LEU A 128 1.91 -8.80 -26.47
N ASP A 129 1.57 -9.55 -27.53
CA ASP A 129 0.39 -9.31 -28.36
C ASP A 129 -0.87 -10.05 -27.87
N SER A 130 -0.83 -10.67 -26.68
CA SER A 130 -1.98 -11.42 -26.17
C SER A 130 -3.09 -10.47 -25.72
N ASN A 131 -4.09 -10.31 -26.58
CA ASN A 131 -5.26 -9.50 -26.30
C ASN A 131 -6.21 -10.25 -25.35
N SER A 132 -6.49 -9.69 -24.17
CA SER A 132 -7.35 -10.33 -23.16
C SER A 132 -8.82 -10.01 -23.43
N HIS A 133 -9.59 -10.98 -23.93
CA HIS A 133 -11.03 -10.85 -24.21
C HIS A 133 -11.92 -11.07 -22.98
N GLY A 134 -11.40 -10.79 -21.78
CA GLY A 134 -12.09 -11.02 -20.51
C GLY A 134 -11.60 -12.25 -19.76
N LEU A 135 -12.22 -12.52 -18.61
CA LEU A 135 -11.88 -13.63 -17.74
C LEU A 135 -12.52 -14.92 -18.27
N GLY A 136 -11.72 -15.98 -18.40
CA GLY A 136 -12.24 -17.33 -18.65
C GLY A 136 -13.08 -17.88 -17.48
N PRO A 137 -13.61 -19.11 -17.59
CA PRO A 137 -14.50 -19.67 -16.57
C PRO A 137 -13.77 -19.86 -15.23
N LEU A 138 -14.38 -19.35 -14.15
CA LEU A 138 -13.85 -19.50 -12.79
C LEU A 138 -14.43 -20.75 -12.12
N HIS A 139 -13.57 -21.69 -11.75
CA HIS A 139 -13.96 -22.91 -11.05
C HIS A 139 -13.34 -22.96 -9.64
N ARG A 140 -14.17 -23.05 -8.61
CA ARG A 140 -13.72 -23.11 -7.21
C ARG A 140 -13.41 -24.55 -6.81
N ILE A 141 -12.14 -24.80 -6.47
CA ILE A 141 -11.68 -26.10 -5.96
C ILE A 141 -11.96 -26.19 -4.46
N ARG A 142 -12.51 -27.32 -4.03
CA ARG A 142 -12.68 -27.65 -2.60
C ARG A 142 -11.57 -28.61 -2.18
N GLY A 143 -10.57 -28.10 -1.46
CA GLY A 143 -9.43 -28.89 -1.00
C GLY A 143 -8.20 -28.77 -1.91
N ASN A 144 -7.27 -29.71 -1.76
CA ASN A 144 -6.03 -29.73 -2.54
C ASN A 144 -6.29 -30.30 -3.94
N MET A 145 -5.82 -29.60 -4.98
CA MET A 145 -5.93 -30.08 -6.35
C MET A 145 -4.91 -31.19 -6.61
N ASP A 146 -5.40 -32.36 -7.03
CA ASP A 146 -4.57 -33.42 -7.58
C ASP A 146 -4.75 -33.54 -9.11
N ARG A 147 -4.08 -34.52 -9.72
CA ARG A 147 -4.15 -34.76 -11.18
C ARG A 147 -5.56 -35.12 -11.66
N PHE A 148 -6.36 -35.80 -10.84
CA PHE A 148 -7.69 -36.27 -11.23
C PHE A 148 -8.70 -35.13 -11.17
N VAL A 149 -8.64 -34.32 -10.11
CA VAL A 149 -9.42 -33.08 -10.00
C VAL A 149 -9.08 -32.13 -11.16
N TYR A 150 -7.79 -32.03 -11.51
CA TYR A 150 -7.38 -31.21 -12.65
C TYR A 150 -8.00 -31.69 -13.98
N GLU A 151 -7.93 -33.00 -14.26
CA GLU A 151 -8.55 -33.57 -15.46
C GLU A 151 -10.06 -33.34 -15.52
N GLN A 152 -10.76 -33.52 -14.40
CA GLN A 152 -12.20 -33.24 -14.33
C GLN A 152 -12.52 -31.77 -14.64
N ILE A 153 -11.69 -30.83 -14.16
CA ILE A 153 -11.86 -29.40 -14.47
C ILE A 153 -11.66 -29.15 -15.96
N LEU A 154 -10.64 -29.77 -16.56
CA LEU A 154 -10.40 -29.65 -18.00
C LEU A 154 -11.58 -30.16 -18.82
N GLN A 155 -12.11 -31.34 -18.48
CA GLN A 155 -13.21 -31.97 -19.21
C GLN A 155 -14.55 -31.29 -19.00
N ASN A 156 -14.86 -30.87 -17.78
CA ASN A 156 -16.21 -30.41 -17.43
C ASN A 156 -16.36 -28.89 -17.50
N VAL A 157 -15.27 -28.13 -17.45
CA VAL A 157 -15.31 -26.66 -17.43
C VAL A 157 -14.61 -26.07 -18.65
N MET A 158 -13.34 -26.42 -18.86
CA MET A 158 -12.51 -25.74 -19.87
C MET A 158 -12.87 -26.16 -21.29
N LEU A 159 -13.03 -27.47 -21.54
CA LEU A 159 -13.36 -28.00 -22.86
C LEU A 159 -14.72 -27.50 -23.39
N PRO A 160 -15.82 -27.57 -22.62
CA PRO A 160 -17.11 -27.03 -23.05
C PRO A 160 -17.03 -25.52 -23.31
N PHE A 161 -16.29 -24.76 -22.49
CA PHE A 161 -16.09 -23.34 -22.69
C PHE A 161 -15.33 -23.02 -23.98
N ALA A 162 -14.25 -23.76 -24.25
CA ALA A 162 -13.46 -23.60 -25.48
C ALA A 162 -14.30 -23.95 -26.72
N ARG A 163 -15.14 -25.00 -26.66
CA ARG A 163 -16.04 -25.39 -27.75
C ARG A 163 -17.19 -24.40 -27.98
N ALA A 164 -17.72 -23.81 -26.91
CA ALA A 164 -18.79 -22.82 -26.99
C ALA A 164 -18.30 -21.44 -27.50
N SER A 165 -16.99 -21.19 -27.40
CA SER A 165 -16.39 -19.95 -27.88
C SER A 165 -16.31 -19.96 -29.41
N LEU A 166 -17.05 -19.07 -30.07
CA LEU A 166 -17.17 -18.97 -31.54
C LEU A 166 -15.89 -18.51 -32.27
N TRP A 167 -14.80 -18.27 -31.54
CA TRP A 167 -13.54 -17.77 -32.08
C TRP A 167 -12.56 -18.93 -32.35
N VAL A 168 -12.15 -19.06 -33.62
CA VAL A 168 -11.45 -20.22 -34.18
C VAL A 168 -10.01 -20.41 -33.65
N ARG A 169 -9.51 -19.56 -32.74
CA ARG A 169 -8.15 -19.70 -32.17
C ARG A 169 -8.13 -19.41 -30.67
N TYR A 170 -7.93 -20.46 -29.87
CA TYR A 170 -7.65 -20.33 -28.43
C TYR A 170 -6.23 -20.85 -28.12
N SER A 171 -5.53 -20.16 -27.23
CA SER A 171 -4.26 -20.63 -26.66
C SER A 171 -4.49 -20.95 -25.18
N PHE A 172 -4.27 -22.20 -24.79
CA PHE A 172 -4.38 -22.61 -23.39
C PHE A 172 -3.04 -22.42 -22.68
N GLN A 173 -3.02 -21.63 -21.61
CA GLN A 173 -1.84 -21.37 -20.79
C GLN A 173 -2.07 -21.84 -19.35
N GLN A 174 -1.09 -22.56 -18.81
CA GLN A 174 -1.07 -23.08 -17.44
C GLN A 174 0.36 -23.03 -16.88
N ASP A 175 0.52 -23.23 -15.57
CA ASP A 175 1.82 -23.34 -14.92
C ASP A 175 2.41 -24.77 -15.04
N ASN A 176 3.72 -24.88 -14.84
CA ASN A 176 4.46 -26.16 -14.96
C ASN A 176 4.42 -26.96 -13.65
N ASP A 177 3.27 -27.07 -13.01
CA ASP A 177 3.12 -27.88 -11.80
C ASP A 177 3.11 -29.38 -12.16
N PRO A 178 3.72 -30.26 -11.33
CA PRO A 178 3.66 -31.71 -11.51
C PRO A 178 2.26 -32.27 -11.80
N LYS A 179 1.20 -31.68 -11.22
CA LYS A 179 -0.18 -32.13 -11.44
C LYS A 179 -0.68 -31.89 -12.87
N HIS A 180 -0.06 -31.00 -13.63
CA HIS A 180 -0.41 -30.67 -15.02
C HIS A 180 0.40 -31.45 -16.06
N THR A 181 1.49 -32.10 -15.63
CA THR A 181 2.46 -32.76 -16.54
C THR A 181 2.29 -34.27 -16.59
N PHE A 182 1.30 -34.83 -15.87
CA PHE A 182 1.06 -36.27 -15.81
C PHE A 182 0.63 -36.83 -17.18
N ASN A 183 1.16 -38.00 -17.56
CA ASN A 183 0.94 -38.60 -18.88
C ASN A 183 -0.56 -38.76 -19.23
N HIS A 184 -1.39 -39.07 -18.23
CA HIS A 184 -2.84 -39.19 -18.39
C HIS A 184 -3.51 -37.91 -18.91
N ILE A 185 -3.03 -36.73 -18.48
CA ILE A 185 -3.57 -35.42 -18.89
C ILE A 185 -3.16 -35.07 -20.32
N LYS A 186 -1.98 -35.50 -20.77
CA LYS A 186 -1.51 -35.29 -22.15
C LYS A 186 -2.31 -36.09 -23.18
N VAL A 187 -2.89 -37.22 -22.77
CA VAL A 187 -3.73 -38.09 -23.63
C VAL A 187 -5.17 -37.57 -23.71
N SER A 188 -5.65 -36.92 -22.64
CA SER A 188 -6.99 -36.34 -22.50
C SER A 188 -7.17 -35.08 -23.37
N GLY A 189 -7.32 -35.25 -24.69
CA GLY A 189 -8.00 -34.37 -25.66
C GLY A 189 -7.55 -32.91 -25.89
N MET A 190 -7.06 -32.19 -24.88
CA MET A 190 -6.67 -30.77 -24.97
C MET A 190 -5.24 -30.58 -25.48
N SER A 191 -4.39 -31.62 -25.43
CA SER A 191 -3.05 -31.57 -26.01
C SER A 191 -3.00 -31.87 -27.51
N GLN A 192 -4.08 -32.43 -28.09
CA GLN A 192 -4.13 -32.79 -29.52
C GLN A 192 -4.57 -31.64 -30.43
N THR A 193 -5.17 -30.57 -29.88
CA THR A 193 -5.65 -29.42 -30.65
C THR A 193 -4.58 -28.33 -30.87
N ILE A 194 -3.34 -28.54 -30.41
CA ILE A 194 -2.30 -27.50 -30.37
C ILE A 194 -1.30 -27.57 -31.55
N GLY A 195 -1.52 -28.40 -32.57
CA GLY A 195 -0.46 -28.66 -33.57
C GLY A 195 -0.85 -28.97 -35.02
N SER A 196 -2.14 -29.06 -35.39
CA SER A 196 -2.50 -29.33 -36.79
C SER A 196 -3.41 -28.24 -37.33
N PRO A 197 -3.00 -27.47 -38.36
CA PRO A 197 -3.94 -26.67 -39.12
C PRO A 197 -4.92 -27.62 -39.84
N PRO A 198 -6.19 -27.21 -40.03
CA PRO A 198 -7.15 -28.05 -40.73
C PRO A 198 -6.66 -28.29 -42.15
N THR A 199 -6.48 -29.56 -42.50
CA THR A 199 -6.27 -29.99 -43.88
C THR A 199 -7.53 -29.65 -44.67
N VAL A 200 -7.35 -28.93 -45.78
CA VAL A 200 -8.38 -28.65 -46.80
C VAL A 200 -8.87 -29.96 -47.41
#